data_AF-A0A522V3B0-F1
#
_entry.id   AF-A0A522V3B0-F1
#
_cell.length_a   1.000
_cell.length_b   1.000
_cell.length_c   1.000
_cell.angle_alpha   90.00
_cell.angle_beta   90.00
_cell.angle_gamma   90.00
#
_symmetry.space_group_name_H-M   'P 1'
#
loop_
_entity.id
_entity.type
_entity.pdbx_description
1 polymer ?
#
loop_
_entity_poly.entity_id
_entity_poly.type
_entity_poly.pdbx_seq_one_letter_code
_entity_poly.pdbx_strand_id
1 'polypeptide(L)' 'MKNCAYRRKSTLKNIPFLRVEHVASPDMDRSWKIIEKYSDKDFSFTDCTSFALMERLKLRTAFSFDSHFRQFGFNLIQLS' A
#
# COMPACT_ATOMS: atom_id res chain seq x y z
N MET A 1 20.26 16.30 -2.02
CA MET A 1 18.91 15.68 -2.13
C MET A 1 18.45 15.05 -0.81
N LYS A 2 18.36 15.80 0.30
CA LYS A 2 17.84 15.30 1.60
C LYS A 2 16.64 16.09 2.16
N ASN A 3 16.12 17.08 1.43
CA ASN A 3 15.19 18.08 1.97
C ASN A 3 13.70 17.91 1.58
N CYS A 4 13.34 17.09 0.60
CA CYS A 4 11.92 16.95 0.19
C CYS A 4 11.11 15.97 1.05
N ALA A 5 11.75 14.95 1.65
CA ALA A 5 11.04 13.94 2.44
C ALA A 5 10.68 14.41 3.86
N TYR A 6 11.52 15.26 4.47
CA TYR A 6 11.36 15.64 5.88
C TYR A 6 10.26 16.67 6.12
N ARG A 7 10.03 17.60 5.18
CA ARG A 7 9.13 18.74 5.37
C ARG A 7 7.63 18.40 5.37
N ARG A 8 7.23 17.20 4.90
CA ARG A 8 5.82 16.78 4.77
C ARG A 8 5.31 15.87 5.90
N LYS A 9 6.19 15.33 6.74
CA LYS A 9 5.82 14.33 7.75
C LYS A 9 4.99 14.93 8.89
N SER A 10 5.17 16.22 9.20
CA SER A 10 4.45 16.92 10.26
C SER A 10 3.03 17.34 9.85
N THR A 11 2.82 17.75 8.59
CA THR A 11 1.51 18.22 8.10
C THR A 11 0.50 17.07 7.95
N LEU A 12 0.95 15.91 7.46
CA LEU A 12 0.06 14.76 7.24
C LEU A 12 -0.45 14.14 8.54
N LYS A 13 0.35 14.16 9.61
CA LYS A 13 -0.05 13.63 10.93
C LYS A 13 -1.18 14.40 11.59
N ASN A 14 -1.40 15.65 11.19
CA ASN A 14 -2.43 16.53 11.76
C ASN A 14 -3.72 16.54 10.93
N ILE A 15 -3.85 15.70 9.91
CA ILE A 15 -5.09 15.57 9.15
C ILE A 15 -6.05 14.72 9.99
N PRO A 16 -7.18 15.27 10.48
CA PRO A 16 -8.04 14.59 11.45
C PRO A 16 -8.71 13.33 10.88
N PHE A 17 -8.80 13.21 9.56
CA PHE A 17 -9.40 12.07 8.86
C PHE A 17 -8.37 11.10 8.26
N LEU A 18 -7.06 11.33 8.45
CA LEU A 18 -6.02 10.43 7.95
C LEU A 18 -5.58 9.48 9.06
N ARG A 19 -5.87 8.19 8.88
CA ARG A 19 -5.37 7.13 9.77
C ARG A 19 -4.11 6.50 9.18
N VAL A 20 -3.02 6.55 9.93
CA VAL A 20 -1.75 5.92 9.55
C VAL A 20 -1.71 4.51 10.15
N GLU A 21 -1.66 3.52 9.28
CA GLU A 21 -1.56 2.12 9.67
C GLU A 21 -0.12 1.64 9.57
N HIS A 22 0.32 0.93 10.61
CA HIS A 22 1.64 0.32 10.65
C HIS A 22 1.58 -1.11 10.10
N VAL A 23 2.53 -1.43 9.23
CA VAL A 23 2.75 -2.80 8.75
C VAL A 23 3.26 -3.64 9.92
N ALA A 24 2.54 -4.72 10.23
CA ALA A 24 2.90 -5.68 11.27
C ALA A 24 3.60 -6.90 10.66
N SER A 25 4.25 -7.72 11.49
CA SER A 25 4.92 -8.94 11.02
C SER A 25 4.03 -9.86 10.16
N PRO A 26 2.74 -10.10 10.50
CA PRO A 26 1.86 -10.91 9.65
C PRO A 26 1.65 -10.34 8.24
N ASP A 27 1.70 -9.01 8.09
CA ASP A 27 1.57 -8.35 6.78
C ASP A 27 2.81 -8.62 5.92
N MET A 28 4.01 -8.66 6.54
CA MET A 28 5.27 -8.99 5.87
C MET A 28 5.31 -10.46 5.44
N ASP A 29 4.89 -11.38 6.30
CA ASP A 29 4.83 -12.81 5.97
C ASP A 29 3.83 -13.05 4.82
N ARG A 30 2.71 -12.32 4.85
CA ARG A 30 1.72 -12.38 3.78
C ARG A 30 2.26 -11.78 2.48
N SER A 31 3.02 -10.70 2.52
CA SER A 31 3.60 -10.11 1.32
C SER A 31 4.60 -11.05 0.63
N TRP A 32 5.40 -11.80 1.40
CA TRP A 32 6.29 -12.82 0.82
C TRP A 32 5.51 -13.91 0.07
N LYS A 33 4.44 -14.42 0.69
CA LYS A 33 3.55 -15.40 0.03
C LYS A 33 2.87 -14.85 -1.23
N ILE A 34 2.61 -13.54 -1.28
CA ILE A 34 2.07 -12.89 -2.47
C ILE A 34 3.13 -12.85 -3.57
N ILE A 35 4.35 -12.44 -3.26
CA ILE A 35 5.47 -12.41 -4.22
C ILE A 35 5.73 -13.80 -4.79
N GLU A 36 5.79 -14.83 -3.95
CA GLU A 36 5.99 -16.21 -4.38
C GLU A 36 4.86 -16.70 -5.30
N LYS A 37 3.61 -16.33 -5.00
CA LYS A 37 2.44 -16.74 -5.79
C LYS A 37 2.34 -16.03 -7.14
N TYR A 38 2.82 -14.78 -7.22
CA TYR A 38 2.76 -13.94 -8.41
C TYR A 38 4.17 -13.63 -8.93
N SER A 39 5.03 -14.66 -8.97
CA SER A 39 6.42 -14.52 -9.42
C SER A 39 6.54 -14.12 -10.89
N ASP A 40 5.47 -14.26 -11.66
CA ASP A 40 5.33 -13.84 -13.06
C ASP A 40 4.96 -12.35 -13.20
N LYS A 41 4.58 -11.67 -12.10
CA LYS A 41 4.20 -10.26 -12.09
C LYS A 41 5.27 -9.40 -11.45
N ASP A 42 5.45 -8.20 -11.98
CA ASP A 42 6.46 -7.24 -11.53
C ASP A 42 5.98 -6.41 -10.32
N PHE A 43 5.40 -7.10 -9.32
CA PHE A 43 4.96 -6.44 -8.09
C PHE A 43 6.15 -6.10 -7.20
N SER A 44 6.23 -4.85 -6.75
CA SER A 44 7.22 -4.49 -5.76
C SER A 44 6.86 -5.05 -4.38
N PHE A 45 7.86 -5.16 -3.50
CA PHE A 45 7.63 -5.53 -2.09
C PHE A 45 6.66 -4.55 -1.40
N THR A 46 6.74 -3.27 -1.74
CA THR A 46 5.85 -2.22 -1.21
C THR A 46 4.40 -2.42 -1.65
N ASP A 47 4.17 -2.90 -2.86
CA ASP A 47 2.82 -3.20 -3.35
C ASP A 47 2.26 -4.42 -2.62
N CYS A 48 3.05 -5.48 -2.50
CA CYS A 48 2.64 -6.71 -1.82
C CYS A 48 2.35 -6.49 -0.33
N THR A 49 3.13 -5.65 0.35
CA THR A 49 2.86 -5.24 1.74
C THR A 49 1.61 -4.37 1.85
N SER A 50 1.35 -3.50 0.88
CA SER A 50 0.10 -2.72 0.80
C SER A 50 -1.11 -3.63 0.59
N PHE A 51 -1.00 -4.66 -0.25
CA PHE A 51 -2.06 -5.64 -0.48
C PHE A 51 -2.36 -6.45 0.78
N ALA A 52 -1.31 -6.96 1.45
CA ALA A 52 -1.45 -7.69 2.71
C ALA A 52 -2.12 -6.84 3.80
N LEU A 53 -1.71 -5.58 3.93
CA LEU A 53 -2.29 -4.63 4.87
C LEU A 53 -3.78 -4.38 4.57
N MET A 54 -4.13 -4.19 3.29
CA MET A 54 -5.51 -4.01 2.85
C MET A 54 -6.36 -5.26 3.08
N GLU A 55 -5.82 -6.46 2.86
CA GLU A 55 -6.49 -7.73 3.19
C GLU A 55 -6.81 -7.81 4.68
N ARG A 56 -5.82 -7.54 5.56
CA ARG A 56 -5.97 -7.54 7.02
C ARG A 56 -7.04 -6.55 7.49
N LEU A 57 -7.01 -5.33 6.94
CA LEU A 57 -7.96 -4.26 7.28
C LEU A 57 -9.30 -4.40 6.56
N LYS A 58 -9.49 -5.44 5.74
CA LYS A 58 -10.68 -5.69 4.92
C LYS A 58 -11.03 -4.52 3.99
N LEU A 59 -10.02 -3.79 3.54
CA LEU A 59 -10.18 -2.72 2.55
C LEU A 59 -10.29 -3.35 1.15
N ARG A 60 -11.12 -2.75 0.31
CA ARG A 60 -11.34 -3.18 -1.08
C ARG A 60 -11.01 -2.10 -2.11
N THR A 61 -10.83 -0.88 -1.66
CA THR A 61 -10.62 0.28 -2.52
C THR A 61 -9.29 0.92 -2.21
N ALA A 62 -8.46 1.10 -3.24
CA ALA A 62 -7.19 1.79 -3.17
C ALA A 62 -7.31 3.12 -3.93
N PHE A 63 -6.85 4.20 -3.31
CA PHE A 63 -6.60 5.45 -4.00
C PHE A 63 -5.14 5.45 -4.45
N SER A 64 -4.91 5.17 -5.73
CA SER A 64 -3.56 5.05 -6.29
C SER A 64 -3.59 5.25 -7.81
N PHE A 65 -2.45 5.65 -8.37
CA PHE A 65 -2.23 5.70 -9.81
C PHE A 65 -1.62 4.40 -10.35
N ASP A 66 -1.25 3.47 -9.45
CA ASP A 66 -0.65 2.20 -9.83
C ASP A 66 -1.72 1.16 -10.19
N SER A 67 -1.64 0.65 -11.41
CA SER A 67 -2.52 -0.40 -11.93
C SER A 67 -2.37 -1.74 -11.21
N HIS A 68 -1.25 -1.98 -10.50
CA HIS A 68 -0.99 -3.22 -9.77
C HIS A 68 -2.09 -3.54 -8.75
N PHE A 69 -2.66 -2.53 -8.09
CA PHE A 69 -3.78 -2.70 -7.16
C PHE A 69 -5.01 -3.29 -7.86
N ARG A 70 -5.31 -2.84 -9.09
CA ARG A 70 -6.39 -3.41 -9.90
C ARG A 70 -6.06 -4.83 -10.35
N GLN A 71 -4.82 -5.09 -10.76
CA GLN A 71 -4.38 -6.43 -11.18
C GLN A 71 -4.44 -7.48 -10.06
N PHE A 72 -4.26 -7.04 -8.82
CA PHE A 72 -4.41 -7.88 -7.64
C PHE A 72 -5.88 -8.10 -7.23
N GLY A 73 -6.80 -7.24 -7.70
CA GLY A 73 -8.24 -7.37 -7.48
C GLY A 73 -8.88 -6.28 -6.62
N PHE A 74 -8.19 -5.16 -6.37
CA PHE A 74 -8.76 -4.01 -5.67
C PHE A 74 -9.46 -3.03 -6.62
N ASN A 75 -10.42 -2.28 -6.07
CA ASN A 75 -11.06 -1.16 -6.75
C ASN A 75 -10.11 0.04 -6.73
N LEU A 76 -9.68 0.51 -7.89
CA LEU A 76 -8.80 1.67 -8.01
C LEU A 76 -9.62 2.94 -8.20
N ILE A 77 -9.45 3.92 -7.30
CA ILE A 77 -9.93 5.29 -7.47
C ILE A 77 -8.72 6.16 -7.82
N GLN A 78 -8.88 7.00 -8.84
CA GLN A 78 -7.89 7.96 -9.30
C GLN A 78 -8.57 9.31 -9.53
N LEU A 79 -7.82 10.40 -9.39
CA LEU A 79 -8.29 11.74 -9.79
C LEU A 79 -8.14 11.88 -11.30
N SER A 80 -9.20 12.34 -11.97
CA SER A 80 -9.20 12.72 -13.39
C SER A 80 -8.57 14.08 -13.62
#